data_AF-A0A4Y7TXH5-F1
#
_entry.id   AF-A0A4Y7TXH5-F1
#
_cell.length_a   1.000
_cell.length_b   1.000
_cell.length_c   1.000
_cell.angle_alpha   90.00
_cell.angle_beta   90.00
_cell.angle_gamma   90.00
#
_symmetry.space_group_name_H-M   'P 1'
#
loop_
_entity.id
_entity.type
_entity.pdbx_description
1 polymer ?
#
loop_
_entity_poly.entity_id
_entity_poly.type
_entity_poly.pdbx_seq_one_letter_code
_entity_poly.pdbx_strand_id
1 'polypeptide(L)'
;MSRTWNTADRDRVTAPDDQYSFATRTSASPTNPHDTLSFTDIDTAGLAFKPSSGAVPPSTLPDMLMLSKLNHILSRVLDLPDLHSAVLLTVTGELVSYASYPGRPKDEIRVVTGLATEIWQETMEQGYGMVESEKFGRIVVLPIDDDSAQVNGEDEDEGSSERQPLMLLALNATDAVEWDELQEKGSVVAAHLAKPLSRFRDYLKVKPAPPTPSALSPTPARSNH
;
A
#
# COMPACT_ATOMS: atom_id res chain seq x y z
N MET A 1 -51.05 -31.80 -13.16
CA MET A 1 -51.11 -30.32 -13.02
C MET A 1 -49.84 -29.75 -13.61
N SER A 2 -49.86 -29.49 -14.91
CA SER A 2 -48.72 -29.09 -15.71
C SER A 2 -48.55 -27.56 -15.65
N ARG A 3 -47.34 -27.07 -15.38
CA ARG A 3 -46.99 -25.65 -15.56
C ARG A 3 -45.97 -25.54 -16.68
N THR A 4 -46.44 -25.04 -17.81
CA THR A 4 -45.66 -24.60 -18.96
C THR A 4 -45.06 -23.22 -18.64
N TRP A 5 -43.76 -23.08 -18.82
CA TRP A 5 -43.07 -21.77 -18.78
C TRP A 5 -43.11 -21.17 -20.19
N ASN A 6 -43.65 -19.96 -20.31
CA ASN A 6 -43.71 -19.21 -21.56
C ASN A 6 -42.37 -18.52 -21.83
N THR A 7 -41.82 -18.81 -23.00
CA THR A 7 -40.78 -18.06 -23.70
C THR A 7 -41.41 -16.83 -24.35
N ALA A 8 -40.92 -15.63 -24.00
CA ALA A 8 -41.08 -14.41 -24.78
C ALA A 8 -39.70 -13.73 -24.73
N ASP A 9 -38.89 -13.84 -25.78
CA ASP A 9 -38.99 -13.08 -27.03
C ASP A 9 -38.99 -11.57 -26.76
N ARG A 10 -37.80 -10.99 -26.83
CA ARG A 10 -37.61 -9.55 -26.94
C ARG A 10 -36.46 -9.29 -27.89
N ASP A 11 -36.86 -9.21 -29.15
CA ASP A 11 -36.13 -8.64 -30.28
C ASP A 11 -35.45 -7.28 -29.95
N ARG A 12 -34.16 -7.23 -30.31
CA ARG A 12 -33.58 -6.34 -31.33
C ARG A 12 -33.88 -4.84 -31.21
N VAL A 13 -32.87 -4.07 -30.77
CA VAL A 13 -32.66 -2.69 -31.23
C VAL A 13 -31.20 -2.49 -31.63
N THR A 14 -31.07 -2.03 -32.86
CA THR A 14 -29.91 -1.76 -33.70
C THR A 14 -29.04 -0.61 -33.16
N ALA A 15 -27.73 -0.72 -33.37
CA ALA A 15 -26.73 0.32 -33.15
C ALA A 15 -26.95 1.56 -34.04
N PRO A 16 -26.30 2.68 -33.67
CA PRO A 16 -25.63 3.48 -34.67
C PRO A 16 -24.11 3.55 -34.42
N ASP A 17 -23.37 3.14 -35.46
CA ASP A 17 -22.06 3.66 -35.81
C ASP A 17 -22.08 5.20 -35.77
N ASP A 18 -21.18 5.82 -35.03
CA ASP A 18 -20.74 7.17 -35.38
C ASP A 18 -19.22 7.30 -35.25
N GLN A 19 -18.67 7.60 -36.41
CA GLN A 19 -17.27 7.79 -36.73
C GLN A 19 -16.75 9.05 -36.03
N TYR A 20 -15.74 8.93 -35.18
CA TYR A 20 -14.86 10.04 -34.86
C TYR A 20 -13.47 9.75 -35.40
N SER A 21 -13.31 10.09 -36.69
CA SER A 21 -12.02 10.37 -37.29
C SER A 21 -11.59 11.78 -36.87
N PHE A 22 -10.52 11.90 -36.08
CA PHE A 22 -9.77 13.15 -35.99
C PHE A 22 -8.34 12.97 -36.47
N ALA A 23 -8.14 13.61 -37.62
CA ALA A 23 -6.92 14.03 -38.29
C ALA A 23 -5.60 13.98 -37.51
N THR A 24 -4.64 13.35 -38.17
CA THR A 24 -3.21 13.63 -38.10
C THR A 24 -2.89 15.09 -38.44
N ARG A 25 -2.10 15.78 -37.61
CA ARG A 25 -1.29 16.94 -38.02
C ARG A 25 0.03 16.97 -37.25
N THR A 26 1.09 16.60 -37.97
CA THR A 26 2.36 17.32 -38.16
C THR A 26 2.66 18.50 -37.23
N SER A 27 3.81 18.48 -36.56
CA SER A 27 4.88 19.50 -36.75
C SER A 27 6.10 19.21 -35.88
N ALA A 28 7.26 19.44 -36.48
CA ALA A 28 8.61 19.20 -35.98
C ALA A 28 9.08 20.15 -34.86
N SER A 29 10.22 19.76 -34.27
CA SER A 29 11.07 20.41 -33.26
C SER A 29 11.36 21.90 -33.48
N PRO A 30 11.88 22.58 -32.43
CA PRO A 30 13.33 22.79 -32.43
C PRO A 30 14.02 22.62 -31.07
N THR A 31 15.26 22.14 -31.19
CA THR A 31 16.39 22.21 -30.26
C THR A 31 16.60 23.61 -29.66
N ASN A 32 16.92 23.66 -28.36
CA ASN A 32 17.60 24.79 -27.74
C ASN A 32 18.80 24.27 -26.91
N PRO A 33 20.05 24.47 -27.37
CA PRO A 33 21.25 24.34 -26.56
C PRO A 33 21.62 25.71 -25.96
N HIS A 34 22.45 25.68 -24.91
CA HIS A 34 22.99 26.81 -24.13
C HIS A 34 22.14 27.23 -22.92
N ASP A 35 22.56 26.85 -21.71
CA ASP A 35 23.48 27.74 -20.99
C ASP A 35 24.27 27.01 -19.90
N THR A 36 25.58 27.01 -20.11
CA THR A 36 26.62 26.68 -19.15
C THR A 36 26.87 27.93 -18.32
N LEU A 37 26.54 27.89 -17.03
CA LEU A 37 27.09 28.84 -16.06
C LEU A 37 27.70 28.06 -14.90
N SER A 38 29.00 27.82 -15.05
CA SER A 38 29.93 27.55 -13.96
C SER A 38 29.98 28.78 -13.05
N PHE A 39 29.44 28.66 -11.84
CA PHE A 39 29.66 29.66 -10.80
C PHE A 39 30.84 29.21 -9.94
N THR A 40 31.95 29.92 -10.12
CA THR A 40 33.20 29.81 -9.36
C THR A 40 33.01 30.18 -7.90
N ASP A 41 33.69 29.42 -7.04
CA ASP A 41 34.42 29.85 -5.85
C ASP A 41 33.92 31.09 -5.09
N ILE A 42 33.33 30.85 -3.91
CA ILE A 42 33.47 31.76 -2.78
C ILE A 42 34.01 30.93 -1.61
N ASP A 43 35.33 30.99 -1.48
CA ASP A 43 36.07 30.66 -0.28
C ASP A 43 36.09 31.91 0.60
N THR A 44 35.53 31.86 1.81
CA THR A 44 35.85 32.81 2.89
C THR A 44 35.55 32.16 4.23
N ALA A 45 36.62 31.58 4.78
CA ALA A 45 37.04 31.62 6.17
C ALA A 45 36.01 31.96 7.27
N GLY A 46 35.88 31.01 8.19
CA GLY A 46 36.09 31.29 9.61
C GLY A 46 34.90 31.84 10.37
N LEU A 47 34.35 31.00 11.25
CA LEU A 47 34.26 31.30 12.68
C LEU A 47 33.86 30.03 13.42
N ALA A 48 34.83 29.50 14.18
CA ALA A 48 34.62 28.47 15.17
C ALA A 48 33.69 29.00 16.27
N PHE A 49 32.43 28.55 16.27
CA PHE A 49 31.56 28.68 17.43
C PHE A 49 31.48 27.32 18.13
N LYS A 50 32.12 27.25 19.31
CA LYS A 50 32.01 26.14 20.26
C LYS A 50 30.96 26.54 21.31
N PRO A 51 29.70 26.04 21.24
CA PRO A 51 28.82 26.08 22.39
C PRO A 51 29.11 24.87 23.28
N SER A 52 29.95 25.10 24.28
CA SER A 52 29.95 24.32 25.51
C SER A 52 28.65 24.60 26.26
N SER A 53 27.67 23.71 26.16
CA SER A 53 26.59 23.66 27.13
C SER A 53 26.06 22.24 27.21
N GLY A 54 26.40 21.55 28.30
CA GLY A 54 25.81 20.27 28.68
C GLY A 54 24.32 20.46 28.97
N ALA A 55 23.51 20.39 27.92
CA ALA A 55 22.09 20.14 28.03
C ALA A 55 21.90 18.62 27.97
N VAL A 56 21.43 18.05 29.08
CA VAL A 56 20.90 16.68 29.10
C VAL A 56 19.84 16.62 27.98
N PRO A 57 19.97 15.72 26.99
CA PRO A 57 18.97 15.60 25.96
C PRO A 57 17.64 15.30 26.65
N PRO A 58 16.54 16.02 26.34
CA PRO A 58 15.23 15.60 26.80
C PRO A 58 15.10 14.16 26.34
N SER A 59 14.84 13.27 27.28
CA SER A 59 14.59 11.87 27.01
C SER A 59 13.49 11.83 25.97
N THR A 60 13.86 11.66 24.70
CA THR A 60 12.96 11.45 23.59
C THR A 60 12.42 10.05 23.83
N LEU A 61 11.45 9.98 24.74
CA LEU A 61 10.56 8.83 24.81
C LEU A 61 10.10 8.62 23.36
N PRO A 62 10.23 7.39 22.82
CA PRO A 62 9.79 7.12 21.46
C PRO A 62 8.39 7.70 21.34
N ASP A 63 8.21 8.67 20.43
CA ASP A 63 6.92 9.29 20.14
C ASP A 63 5.94 8.13 20.05
N MET A 64 5.09 7.96 21.05
CA MET A 64 4.23 6.77 21.13
C MET A 64 3.41 6.76 19.84
N LEU A 65 3.42 5.65 19.08
CA LEU A 65 2.78 5.55 17.76
C LEU A 65 1.36 6.13 17.87
N MET A 66 1.16 7.36 17.40
CA MET A 66 -0.10 8.06 17.61
C MET A 66 -1.12 7.50 16.63
N LEU A 67 -1.82 6.44 17.06
CA LEU A 67 -2.89 5.79 16.31
C LEU A 67 -3.95 6.79 15.82
N SER A 68 -4.21 7.84 16.60
CA SER A 68 -5.10 8.94 16.18
C SER A 68 -4.62 9.67 14.93
N LYS A 69 -3.31 9.89 14.79
CA LYS A 69 -2.73 10.50 13.57
C LYS A 69 -2.82 9.55 12.38
N LEU A 70 -2.57 8.25 12.58
CA LEU A 70 -2.71 7.24 11.51
C LEU A 70 -4.15 7.17 11.02
N ASN A 71 -5.11 7.06 11.94
CA ASN A 71 -6.53 7.03 11.60
C ASN A 71 -6.99 8.32 10.90
N HIS A 72 -6.48 9.48 11.33
CA HIS A 72 -6.76 10.76 10.66
C HIS A 72 -6.23 10.82 9.23
N ILE A 73 -5.01 10.31 9.00
CA ILE A 73 -4.44 10.20 7.65
C ILE A 73 -5.30 9.26 6.80
N LEU A 74 -5.62 8.06 7.29
CA LEU A 74 -6.47 7.11 6.57
C LEU A 74 -7.86 7.69 6.26
N SER A 75 -8.43 8.47 7.19
CA SER A 75 -9.73 9.13 6.98
C SER A 75 -9.68 10.17 5.88
N ARG A 76 -8.57 10.92 5.74
CA ARG A 76 -8.39 11.86 4.62
C ARG A 76 -8.31 11.18 3.26
N VAL A 77 -7.81 9.94 3.22
CA VAL A 77 -7.81 9.14 1.98
C VAL A 77 -9.23 8.78 1.55
N LEU A 78 -10.19 8.78 2.48
CA LEU A 78 -11.60 8.53 2.21
C LEU A 78 -12.39 9.79 1.83
N ASP A 79 -11.77 10.98 1.85
CA ASP A 79 -12.40 12.19 1.32
C ASP A 79 -12.55 12.12 -0.22
N LEU A 80 -11.90 11.14 -0.83
CA LEU A 80 -12.05 10.80 -2.23
C LEU A 80 -13.41 10.12 -2.48
N PRO A 81 -14.17 10.57 -3.50
CA PRO A 81 -15.37 9.86 -3.90
C PRO A 81 -14.99 8.43 -4.27
N ASP A 82 -15.89 7.49 -3.95
CA ASP A 82 -15.81 6.10 -4.39
C ASP A 82 -14.77 5.20 -3.70
N LEU A 83 -14.04 5.73 -2.70
CA LEU A 83 -13.23 4.92 -1.79
C LEU A 83 -14.04 4.50 -0.56
N HIS A 84 -14.13 3.20 -0.30
CA HIS A 84 -14.92 2.66 0.79
C HIS A 84 -14.15 2.53 2.10
N SER A 85 -12.92 2.04 2.03
CA SER A 85 -12.10 1.79 3.21
C SER A 85 -10.62 1.80 2.91
N ALA A 86 -9.86 2.28 3.88
CA ALA A 86 -8.41 2.20 3.90
C ALA A 86 -7.98 1.42 5.15
N VAL A 87 -7.18 0.38 4.95
CA VAL A 87 -6.78 -0.57 5.99
C VAL A 87 -5.26 -0.61 6.05
N LEU A 88 -4.74 -0.42 7.26
CA LEU A 88 -3.33 -0.54 7.57
C LEU A 88 -3.12 -1.83 8.35
N LEU A 89 -2.28 -2.72 7.82
CA LEU A 89 -2.03 -4.04 8.38
C LEU A 89 -0.53 -4.36 8.41
N THR A 90 -0.14 -5.28 9.27
CA THR A 90 1.22 -5.83 9.27
C THR A 90 1.39 -6.78 8.09
N VAL A 91 2.65 -7.08 7.75
CA VAL A 91 3.03 -8.11 6.77
C VAL A 91 2.57 -9.52 7.15
N THR A 92 2.25 -9.76 8.43
CA THR A 92 1.68 -11.01 8.93
C THR A 92 0.15 -11.05 8.87
N GLY A 93 -0.50 -10.00 8.37
CA GLY A 93 -1.95 -9.92 8.25
C GLY A 93 -2.68 -9.41 9.50
N GLU A 94 -1.96 -8.83 10.47
CA GLU A 94 -2.60 -8.27 11.66
C GLU A 94 -3.12 -6.86 11.37
N LEU A 95 -4.41 -6.64 11.65
CA LEU A 95 -5.04 -5.33 11.50
C LEU A 95 -4.50 -4.33 12.54
N VAL A 96 -3.88 -3.24 12.08
CA VAL A 96 -3.34 -2.18 12.95
C VAL A 96 -4.29 -0.99 13.07
N SER A 97 -4.78 -0.49 11.94
CA SER A 97 -5.73 0.63 11.90
C SER A 97 -6.58 0.57 10.64
N TYR A 98 -7.78 1.11 10.69
CA TYR A 98 -8.64 1.25 9.51
C TYR A 98 -9.45 2.53 9.57
N ALA A 99 -9.87 3.00 8.40
CA ALA A 99 -10.93 3.97 8.24
C ALA A 99 -11.92 3.44 7.19
N SER A 100 -13.20 3.81 7.30
CA SER A 100 -14.22 3.43 6.33
C SER A 100 -15.29 4.50 6.18
N TYR A 101 -15.72 4.77 4.96
CA TYR A 101 -16.83 5.67 4.65
C TYR A 101 -17.59 5.17 3.41
N PRO A 102 -18.91 4.91 3.48
CA PRO A 102 -19.75 4.91 4.69
C PRO A 102 -19.26 3.88 5.72
N GLY A 103 -19.65 4.05 7.00
CA GLY A 103 -19.18 3.19 8.09
C GLY A 103 -19.47 1.71 7.83
N ARG A 104 -18.41 0.90 7.67
CA ARG A 104 -18.52 -0.55 7.45
C ARG A 104 -18.46 -1.30 8.78
N PRO A 105 -19.15 -2.45 8.89
CA PRO A 105 -19.03 -3.30 10.06
C PRO A 105 -17.60 -3.85 10.18
N LYS A 106 -17.13 -3.99 11.41
CA LYS A 106 -15.77 -4.46 11.71
C LYS A 106 -15.45 -5.82 11.09
N ASP A 107 -16.44 -6.69 10.96
CA ASP A 107 -16.25 -8.02 10.37
C ASP A 107 -15.94 -7.95 8.87
N GLU A 108 -16.49 -6.98 8.15
CA GLU A 108 -16.11 -6.76 6.74
C GLU A 108 -14.67 -6.27 6.61
N ILE A 109 -14.23 -5.38 7.49
CA ILE A 109 -12.84 -4.90 7.49
C ILE A 109 -11.87 -6.07 7.75
N ARG A 110 -12.25 -7.01 8.62
CA ARG A 110 -11.45 -8.23 8.86
C ARG A 110 -11.36 -9.11 7.61
N VAL A 111 -12.45 -9.25 6.86
CA VAL A 111 -12.43 -9.98 5.58
C VAL A 111 -11.50 -9.29 4.59
N VAL A 112 -11.60 -7.97 4.42
CA VAL A 112 -10.69 -7.21 3.54
C VAL A 112 -9.23 -7.36 3.98
N THR A 113 -8.97 -7.36 5.29
CA THR A 113 -7.60 -7.56 5.82
C THR A 113 -7.07 -8.96 5.47
N GLY A 114 -7.89 -10.01 5.62
CA GLY A 114 -7.51 -11.37 5.26
C GLY A 114 -7.19 -11.50 3.77
N LEU A 115 -8.10 -10.99 2.92
CA LEU A 115 -7.90 -10.97 1.47
C LEU A 115 -6.63 -10.19 1.08
N ALA A 116 -6.42 -9.00 1.66
CA ALA A 116 -5.22 -8.20 1.39
C ALA A 116 -3.92 -8.95 1.73
N THR A 117 -3.95 -9.76 2.78
CA THR A 117 -2.79 -10.58 3.18
C THR A 117 -2.53 -11.68 2.17
N GLU A 118 -3.56 -12.39 1.73
CA GLU A 118 -3.45 -13.46 0.72
C GLU A 118 -2.92 -12.90 -0.61
N ILE A 119 -3.50 -11.81 -1.09
CA ILE A 119 -3.05 -11.13 -2.33
C ILE A 119 -1.58 -10.74 -2.21
N TRP A 120 -1.17 -10.14 -1.09
CA TRP A 120 0.23 -9.75 -0.91
C TRP A 120 1.18 -10.94 -0.96
N GLN A 121 0.85 -12.06 -0.31
CA GLN A 121 1.70 -13.25 -0.35
C GLN A 121 1.86 -13.80 -1.77
N GLU A 122 0.83 -13.64 -2.62
CA GLU A 122 0.86 -14.08 -4.02
C GLU A 122 1.57 -13.09 -4.95
N THR A 123 1.52 -11.79 -4.66
CA THR A 123 1.99 -10.74 -5.58
C THR A 123 3.17 -9.92 -5.06
N MET A 124 3.76 -10.25 -3.92
CA MET A 124 4.87 -9.47 -3.34
C MET A 124 6.05 -9.30 -4.30
N GLU A 125 6.30 -10.27 -5.18
CA GLU A 125 7.35 -10.19 -6.22
C GLU A 125 7.11 -9.08 -7.25
N GLN A 126 5.86 -8.66 -7.43
CA GLN A 126 5.45 -7.58 -8.34
C GLN A 126 5.51 -6.20 -7.67
N GLY A 127 5.67 -6.15 -6.35
CA GLY A 127 5.73 -4.92 -5.55
C GLY A 127 4.38 -4.30 -5.19
N TYR A 128 3.26 -4.86 -5.65
CA TYR A 128 1.91 -4.51 -5.23
C TYR A 128 0.93 -5.63 -5.59
N GLY A 129 -0.30 -5.56 -5.06
CA GLY A 129 -1.35 -6.54 -5.31
C GLY A 129 -2.66 -5.89 -5.70
N MET A 130 -3.43 -6.54 -6.57
CA MET A 130 -4.72 -6.05 -7.05
C MET A 130 -5.72 -7.19 -7.13
N VAL A 131 -6.94 -7.00 -6.62
CA VAL A 131 -8.03 -7.97 -6.82
C VAL A 131 -9.37 -7.26 -6.97
N GLU A 132 -10.19 -7.76 -7.89
CA GLU A 132 -11.59 -7.37 -8.02
C GLU A 132 -12.48 -8.36 -7.28
N SER A 133 -13.41 -7.85 -6.49
CA SER A 133 -14.38 -8.64 -5.74
C SER A 133 -15.79 -8.11 -5.99
N GLU A 134 -16.72 -9.00 -6.31
CA GLU A 134 -18.13 -8.64 -6.51
C GLU A 134 -18.74 -7.92 -5.30
N LYS A 135 -18.39 -8.35 -4.08
CA LYS A 135 -18.94 -7.77 -2.84
C LYS A 135 -18.17 -6.54 -2.37
N PHE A 136 -16.84 -6.57 -2.54
CA PHE A 136 -15.96 -5.57 -1.95
C PHE A 136 -15.42 -4.55 -2.95
N GLY A 137 -15.72 -4.68 -4.24
CA GLY A 137 -15.18 -3.81 -5.28
C GLY A 137 -13.70 -4.10 -5.56
N ARG A 138 -12.96 -3.06 -5.91
CA ARG A 138 -11.53 -3.14 -6.26
C ARG A 138 -10.69 -2.95 -5.02
N ILE A 139 -9.75 -3.86 -4.80
CA ILE A 139 -8.81 -3.80 -3.67
C ILE A 139 -7.39 -3.73 -4.22
N VAL A 140 -6.64 -2.72 -3.79
CA VAL A 140 -5.20 -2.57 -4.07
C VAL A 140 -4.44 -2.70 -2.76
N VAL A 141 -3.36 -3.48 -2.78
CA VAL A 141 -2.45 -3.69 -1.65
C VAL A 141 -1.08 -3.16 -2.02
N LEU A 142 -0.54 -2.27 -1.19
CA LEU A 142 0.72 -1.57 -1.43
C LEU A 142 1.65 -1.73 -0.23
N PRO A 143 2.94 -1.98 -0.46
CA PRO A 143 3.93 -1.98 0.62
C PRO A 143 4.18 -0.54 1.10
N ILE A 144 4.45 -0.41 2.40
CA ILE A 144 4.97 0.82 2.98
C ILE A 144 6.44 0.59 3.26
N ASP A 145 7.27 1.05 2.34
CA ASP A 145 8.73 0.95 2.43
C ASP A 145 9.36 2.23 2.97
N ASP A 146 10.58 2.09 3.48
CA ASP A 146 11.38 3.21 3.97
C ASP A 146 12.39 3.63 2.92
N ASP A 147 12.05 4.67 2.15
CA ASP A 147 12.89 5.23 1.09
C ASP A 147 14.27 5.68 1.59
N SER A 148 14.41 5.97 2.89
CA SER A 148 15.66 6.49 3.46
C SER A 148 16.84 5.53 3.35
N ALA A 149 16.57 4.27 3.06
CA ALA A 149 17.58 3.25 3.02
C ALA A 149 17.91 2.72 1.61
N GLN A 150 17.49 3.45 0.57
CA GLN A 150 18.04 3.30 -0.79
C GLN A 150 19.21 4.28 -1.05
N VAL A 151 19.34 5.36 -0.28
CA VAL A 151 20.29 6.45 -0.57
C VAL A 151 21.71 6.18 -0.01
N ASN A 152 21.84 5.28 0.96
CA ASN A 152 23.15 4.85 1.45
C ASN A 152 23.60 3.62 0.65
N GLY A 153 23.92 3.85 -0.64
CA GLY A 153 24.69 2.89 -1.43
C GLY A 153 26.06 2.65 -0.80
N GLU A 154 26.66 1.51 -1.14
CA GLU A 154 27.94 0.98 -0.60
C GLU A 154 27.77 0.02 0.58
N ASP A 155 27.01 -1.07 0.39
CA ASP A 155 27.42 -2.39 0.87
C ASP A 155 26.68 -3.41 -0.01
N GLU A 156 27.35 -3.83 -1.08
CA GLU A 156 26.99 -4.95 -1.96
C GLU A 156 27.13 -6.28 -1.18
N ASP A 157 26.43 -6.42 -0.05
CA ASP A 157 26.36 -7.71 0.63
C ASP A 157 25.44 -8.62 -0.20
N GLU A 158 26.06 -9.57 -0.91
CA GLU A 158 25.52 -10.58 -1.84
C GLU A 158 24.54 -11.59 -1.17
N GLY A 159 23.70 -11.11 -0.28
CA GLY A 159 22.65 -11.87 0.38
C GLY A 159 21.43 -10.99 0.55
N SER A 160 20.92 -10.45 -0.57
CA SER A 160 19.74 -9.58 -0.67
C SER A 160 18.53 -10.24 -0.01
N SER A 161 18.49 -10.14 1.31
CA SER A 161 17.38 -10.56 2.14
C SER A 161 16.24 -9.67 1.70
N GLU A 162 15.31 -10.25 0.95
CA GLU A 162 14.09 -9.64 0.43
C GLU A 162 13.60 -8.62 1.46
N ARG A 163 13.76 -7.34 1.13
CA ARG A 163 13.62 -6.29 2.12
C ARG A 163 12.15 -6.22 2.49
N GLN A 164 11.80 -6.78 3.64
CA GLN A 164 10.42 -6.84 4.08
C GLN A 164 9.89 -5.40 4.30
N PRO A 165 8.71 -5.06 3.75
CA PRO A 165 8.12 -3.75 3.96
C PRO A 165 7.77 -3.53 5.43
N LEU A 166 7.68 -2.27 5.85
CA LEU A 166 7.35 -1.95 7.25
C LEU A 166 5.95 -2.44 7.60
N MET A 167 5.01 -2.21 6.69
CA MET A 167 3.58 -2.50 6.81
C MET A 167 2.96 -2.59 5.41
N LEU A 168 1.71 -3.01 5.32
CA LEU A 168 0.93 -2.99 4.08
C LEU A 168 -0.26 -2.03 4.21
N LEU A 169 -0.55 -1.34 3.12
CA LEU A 169 -1.73 -0.50 2.95
C LEU A 169 -2.68 -1.18 1.97
N ALA A 170 -3.89 -1.48 2.40
CA ALA A 170 -4.96 -1.95 1.54
C ALA A 170 -6.01 -0.86 1.34
N LEU A 171 -6.28 -0.51 0.09
CA LEU A 171 -7.34 0.42 -0.30
C LEU A 171 -8.45 -0.35 -0.99
N ASN A 172 -9.69 -0.04 -0.62
CA ASN A 172 -10.90 -0.61 -1.21
C ASN A 172 -11.73 0.51 -1.84
N ALA A 173 -12.05 0.36 -3.12
CA ALA A 173 -12.87 1.29 -3.89
C ALA A 173 -14.00 0.57 -4.65
N THR A 174 -14.94 1.35 -5.19
CA THR A 174 -15.93 0.84 -6.15
C THR A 174 -15.28 0.43 -7.48
N ASP A 175 -16.05 -0.21 -8.35
CA ASP A 175 -15.70 -0.53 -9.73
C ASP A 175 -15.58 0.71 -10.65
N ALA A 176 -16.08 1.87 -10.20
CA ALA A 176 -15.98 3.12 -10.95
C ALA A 176 -14.58 3.75 -10.94
N VAL A 177 -13.71 3.34 -9.99
CA VAL A 177 -12.34 3.88 -9.86
C VAL A 177 -11.36 3.02 -10.62
N GLU A 178 -10.62 3.60 -11.56
CA GLU A 178 -9.60 2.89 -12.34
C GLU A 178 -8.41 2.43 -11.49
N TRP A 179 -7.80 1.31 -11.88
CA TRP A 179 -6.70 0.69 -11.13
C TRP A 179 -5.50 1.62 -10.97
N ASP A 180 -5.12 2.32 -12.04
CA ASP A 180 -3.98 3.25 -12.04
C ASP A 180 -4.19 4.39 -11.04
N GLU A 181 -5.40 4.94 -10.99
CA GLU A 181 -5.77 6.02 -10.07
C GLU A 181 -5.73 5.54 -8.62
N LEU A 182 -6.24 4.34 -8.36
CA LEU A 182 -6.24 3.74 -7.02
C LEU A 182 -4.81 3.44 -6.54
N GLN A 183 -3.96 2.92 -7.44
CA GLN A 183 -2.56 2.62 -7.17
C GLN A 183 -1.75 3.91 -6.92
N GLU A 184 -1.86 4.90 -7.81
CA GLU A 184 -1.15 6.17 -7.69
C GLU A 184 -1.47 6.85 -6.35
N LYS A 185 -2.75 6.97 -6.00
CA LYS A 185 -3.17 7.56 -4.73
C LYS A 185 -2.67 6.76 -3.53
N GLY A 186 -2.80 5.45 -3.59
CA GLY A 186 -2.28 4.59 -2.53
C GLY A 186 -0.77 4.72 -2.34
N SER A 187 -0.01 4.88 -3.44
CA SER A 187 1.44 5.06 -3.37
C SER A 187 1.83 6.35 -2.65
N VAL A 188 1.10 7.45 -2.90
CA VAL A 188 1.31 8.73 -2.20
C VAL A 188 1.04 8.60 -0.71
N VAL A 189 -0.01 7.87 -0.34
CA VAL A 189 -0.36 7.60 1.06
C VAL A 189 0.70 6.72 1.72
N ALA A 190 1.14 5.67 1.05
CA ALA A 190 2.19 4.77 1.53
C ALA A 190 3.48 5.55 1.79
N ALA A 191 3.93 6.38 0.84
CA ALA A 191 5.10 7.25 1.01
C ALA A 191 4.94 8.25 2.17
N HIS A 192 3.74 8.81 2.36
CA HIS A 192 3.49 9.70 3.50
C HIS A 192 3.51 8.96 4.85
N LEU A 193 3.12 7.68 4.87
CA LEU A 193 3.17 6.81 6.06
C LEU A 193 4.55 6.23 6.33
N ALA A 194 5.39 6.08 5.31
CA ALA A 194 6.75 5.56 5.44
C ALA A 194 7.57 6.30 6.50
N LYS A 195 7.61 7.63 6.42
CA LYS A 195 8.42 8.47 7.31
C LYS A 195 8.06 8.37 8.80
N PRO A 196 6.79 8.42 9.22
CA PRO A 196 6.45 8.19 10.63
C PRO A 196 6.67 6.74 11.04
N LEU A 197 6.46 5.75 10.17
CA LEU A 197 6.60 4.32 10.51
C LEU A 197 8.06 3.86 10.58
N SER A 198 8.97 4.46 9.81
CA SER A 198 10.39 4.09 9.81
C SER A 198 11.05 4.24 11.18
N ARG A 199 10.59 5.19 12.01
CA ARG A 199 11.02 5.36 13.40
C ARG A 199 10.73 4.15 14.29
N PHE A 200 9.75 3.33 13.91
CA PHE A 200 9.34 2.15 14.65
C PHE A 200 9.86 0.85 14.03
N ARG A 201 10.71 0.92 13.01
CA ARG A 201 11.19 -0.26 12.26
C ARG A 201 11.71 -1.37 13.17
N ASP A 202 12.46 -1.02 14.20
CA ASP A 202 13.02 -2.02 15.12
C ASP A 202 11.98 -2.69 16.02
N TYR A 203 10.82 -2.05 16.22
CA TYR A 203 9.68 -2.62 16.95
C TYR A 203 8.72 -3.40 16.03
N LEU A 204 8.72 -3.06 14.73
CA LEU A 204 7.86 -3.68 13.72
C LEU A 204 8.47 -4.93 13.08
N LYS A 205 9.78 -5.18 13.26
CA LYS A 205 10.41 -6.45 12.87
C LYS A 205 9.76 -7.57 13.66
N VAL A 206 8.81 -8.26 13.02
CA VAL A 206 8.20 -9.46 13.59
C VAL A 206 9.32 -10.47 13.79
N LYS A 207 9.64 -10.75 15.05
CA LYS A 207 10.56 -11.84 15.37
C LYS A 207 9.94 -13.11 14.82
N PRO A 208 10.61 -13.87 13.94
CA PRO A 208 10.08 -15.11 13.40
C PRO A 208 9.57 -15.97 14.57
N ALA A 209 8.30 -16.37 14.50
CA ALA A 209 7.73 -17.21 15.54
C ALA A 209 8.63 -18.46 15.67
N PRO A 210 9.00 -18.86 16.89
CA PRO A 210 9.81 -20.06 17.08
C PRO A 210 9.07 -21.24 16.42
N PRO A 211 9.79 -22.12 15.71
CA PRO A 211 9.16 -23.22 14.98
C PRO A 211 8.32 -24.03 15.96
N THR A 212 7.00 -24.03 15.75
CA THR A 212 6.08 -24.82 16.56
C THR A 212 6.51 -26.28 16.43
N PRO A 213 6.85 -26.98 17.52
CA PRO A 213 7.22 -28.38 17.43
C PRO A 213 6.01 -29.14 16.88
N SER A 214 6.21 -29.84 15.76
CA SER A 214 5.20 -30.69 15.12
C SER A 214 4.61 -31.66 16.15
N ALA A 215 3.48 -31.28 16.73
CA ALA A 215 2.83 -32.05 17.78
C ALA A 215 2.06 -33.22 17.17
N LEU A 216 2.67 -34.39 17.35
CA LEU A 216 2.05 -35.68 17.64
C LEU A 216 1.11 -36.28 16.58
N SER A 217 1.68 -37.29 15.92
CA SER A 217 1.01 -38.32 15.13
C SER A 217 -0.31 -38.81 15.76
N PRO A 218 -1.38 -39.00 14.97
CA PRO A 218 -2.64 -39.53 15.47
C PRO A 218 -2.45 -40.98 15.95
N THR A 219 -2.84 -41.26 17.19
CA THR A 219 -2.91 -42.61 17.75
C THR A 219 -4.01 -43.39 17.03
N PRO A 220 -3.74 -44.57 16.43
CA PRO A 220 -4.77 -45.35 15.75
C PRO A 220 -5.75 -45.97 16.74
N ALA A 221 -7.05 -45.78 16.47
CA ALA A 221 -8.15 -46.30 17.25
C ALA A 221 -8.19 -47.84 17.23
N ARG A 222 -8.20 -48.42 18.42
CA ARG A 222 -8.32 -49.85 18.71
C ARG A 222 -9.71 -50.37 18.32
N SER A 223 -9.81 -51.23 17.30
CA SER A 223 -11.06 -51.95 17.00
C SER A 223 -11.25 -53.08 18.02
N ASN A 224 -12.36 -53.07 18.75
CA ASN A 224 -12.80 -54.22 19.54
C ASN A 224 -13.87 -55.01 18.78
N HIS A 225 -13.70 -56.33 18.91
CA HIS A 225 -14.49 -57.45 18.45
C HIS A 225 -15.96 -57.43 18.87
#